data_AF-A0A7T8GVS9-F1
#
_entry.id   AF-A0A7T8GVS9-F1
#
_cell.length_a   1.000
_cell.length_b   1.000
_cell.length_c   1.000
_cell.angle_alpha   90.00
_cell.angle_beta   90.00
_cell.angle_gamma   90.00
#
_symmetry.space_group_name_H-M   'P 1'
#
loop_
_entity.id
_entity.type
_entity.pdbx_description
1 polymer ?
#
loop_
_entity_poly.entity_id
_entity_poly.type
_entity_poly.pdbx_seq_one_letter_code
_entity_poly.pdbx_strand_id
1 'polypeptide(L)'
;AVFKNPLEAPSHPPPQRSFSAVNLTKMASHLRRKMSDRVFSRKSDSWRRSPLEPENAFLFSSKGGAKSHSGVLSLWSRSRKSYQPKWCVLGNGNFQYFNDEDSLVIPKESISLNALLCINKIKKLEGGEDNEDGFYCFDLSYAASASGKYALKTFGARTYHEREVWIEKIVQSLHYHLSTHSMSRPPIGFAGNWDSTWISLSNRSLSYFHEGFWEVMDLRKTKNISLKEGANHLKPPFSSYPVLVIDFVDRSLYVSVNSDIECNNWWLEVQSKAFANGNSLVDQQMTLEEIPVIVDKCTKHVFSHGCMSEGIYRQSGVKTKIDRLLNEFKRNAWAVQISKNDYSEHDVANTLKRFMRTLEEPLLTEGLRGD
;
A
#
# COMPACT_ATOMS: atom_id res chain seq x y z
N ALA A 1 -30.39 36.32 -70.54
CA ALA A 1 -29.15 37.08 -70.33
C ALA A 1 -29.40 38.07 -69.20
N VAL A 2 -28.85 37.82 -68.01
CA VAL A 2 -29.04 38.66 -66.82
C VAL A 2 -27.65 39.09 -66.34
N PHE A 3 -27.51 40.40 -66.18
CA PHE A 3 -26.30 41.12 -65.78
C PHE A 3 -25.76 40.64 -64.43
N LYS A 4 -24.45 40.42 -64.34
CA LYS A 4 -23.70 40.31 -63.07
C LYS A 4 -23.02 41.65 -62.79
N ASN A 5 -23.45 42.33 -61.72
CA ASN A 5 -22.65 43.34 -61.04
C ASN A 5 -21.78 42.67 -59.95
N PRO A 6 -20.61 43.24 -59.62
CA PRO A 6 -19.69 42.69 -58.62
C PRO A 6 -20.12 43.09 -57.20
N LEU A 7 -20.12 42.14 -56.27
CA LEU A 7 -20.38 42.37 -54.85
C LEU A 7 -19.11 42.23 -54.03
N GLU A 8 -18.98 43.18 -53.12
CA GLU A 8 -17.89 43.47 -52.19
C GLU A 8 -17.45 42.28 -51.33
N ALA A 9 -16.18 42.30 -50.93
CA ALA A 9 -15.63 41.43 -49.91
C ALA A 9 -15.95 41.95 -48.49
N PRO A 10 -16.34 41.08 -47.54
CA PRO A 10 -16.18 41.33 -46.11
C PRO A 10 -15.11 40.37 -45.55
N SER A 11 -13.98 40.89 -45.06
CA SER A 11 -13.72 41.41 -43.71
C SER A 11 -13.25 40.34 -42.71
N HIS A 12 -11.98 40.48 -42.32
CA HIS A 12 -11.25 39.99 -41.13
C HIS A 12 -11.52 38.57 -40.57
N PRO A 13 -10.46 37.74 -40.40
CA PRO A 13 -10.58 36.52 -39.60
C PRO A 13 -10.84 36.87 -38.12
N PRO A 14 -11.60 36.03 -37.37
CA PRO A 14 -11.88 36.27 -35.96
C PRO A 14 -10.57 36.28 -35.14
N PRO A 15 -10.52 37.02 -34.03
CA PRO A 15 -9.30 37.14 -33.23
C PRO A 15 -8.90 35.75 -32.70
N GLN A 16 -7.73 35.27 -33.11
CA GLN A 16 -7.10 34.11 -32.50
C GLN A 16 -6.80 34.45 -31.04
N ARG A 17 -7.59 33.90 -30.11
CA ARG A 17 -7.24 33.91 -28.68
C ARG A 17 -5.99 33.06 -28.51
N SER A 18 -4.82 33.69 -28.49
CA SER A 18 -3.60 33.03 -28.05
C SER A 18 -3.74 32.75 -26.55
N PHE A 19 -3.81 31.47 -26.19
CA PHE A 19 -3.64 31.06 -24.80
C PHE A 19 -2.18 31.26 -24.44
N SER A 20 -1.85 32.40 -23.82
CA SER A 20 -0.48 32.69 -23.39
C SER A 20 -0.02 31.67 -22.34
N ALA A 21 1.30 31.45 -22.23
CA ALA A 21 1.92 30.59 -21.22
C ALA A 21 1.47 30.91 -19.77
N VAL A 22 1.03 32.15 -19.52
CA VAL A 22 0.45 32.59 -18.24
C VAL A 22 -0.86 31.85 -17.92
N ASN A 23 -1.69 31.53 -18.91
CA ASN A 23 -2.95 30.80 -18.73
C ASN A 23 -2.71 29.31 -18.44
N LEU A 24 -1.67 28.71 -19.03
CA LEU A 24 -1.24 27.34 -18.75
C LEU A 24 -0.67 27.22 -17.33
N THR A 25 0.13 28.21 -16.92
CA THR A 25 0.68 28.30 -15.54
C THR A 25 -0.45 28.44 -14.53
N LYS A 26 -1.43 29.31 -14.80
CA LYS A 26 -2.63 29.48 -13.94
C LYS A 26 -3.45 28.20 -13.86
N MET A 27 -3.66 27.49 -14.97
CA MET A 27 -4.42 26.24 -14.98
C MET A 27 -3.69 25.12 -14.23
N ALA A 28 -2.37 24.98 -14.42
CA ALA A 28 -1.53 24.04 -13.69
C ALA A 28 -1.49 24.35 -12.18
N SER A 29 -1.39 25.63 -11.80
CA SER A 29 -1.46 26.04 -10.39
C SER A 29 -2.85 25.83 -9.79
N HIS A 30 -3.92 26.03 -10.57
CA HIS A 30 -5.30 25.84 -10.11
C HIS A 30 -5.64 24.36 -9.95
N LEU A 31 -5.14 23.50 -10.84
CA LEU A 31 -5.25 22.05 -10.71
C LEU A 31 -4.42 21.52 -9.53
N ARG A 32 -3.19 22.02 -9.35
CA ARG A 32 -2.35 21.69 -8.20
C ARG A 32 -3.01 22.09 -6.88
N ARG A 33 -3.57 23.30 -6.80
CA ARG A 33 -4.28 23.81 -5.62
C ARG A 33 -5.57 23.03 -5.36
N LYS A 34 -6.43 22.82 -6.38
CA LYS A 34 -7.67 22.05 -6.23
C LYS A 34 -7.45 20.58 -5.87
N MET A 35 -6.39 19.94 -6.37
CA MET A 35 -6.07 18.55 -6.00
C MET A 35 -5.51 18.47 -4.57
N SER A 36 -4.65 19.41 -4.17
CA SER A 36 -4.16 19.53 -2.80
C SER A 36 -5.33 19.76 -1.82
N ASP A 37 -6.20 20.74 -2.09
CA ASP A 37 -7.37 21.07 -1.26
C ASP A 37 -8.32 19.86 -1.08
N ARG A 38 -8.38 18.92 -2.03
CA ARG A 38 -9.21 17.70 -1.93
C ARG A 38 -8.58 16.58 -1.11
N VAL A 39 -7.25 16.48 -1.07
CA VAL A 39 -6.59 15.60 -0.08
C VAL A 39 -6.83 16.13 1.32
N PHE A 40 -6.90 17.46 1.49
CA PHE A 40 -7.11 18.11 2.79
C PHE A 40 -8.58 18.27 3.21
N SER A 41 -9.57 18.12 2.33
CA SER A 41 -10.99 18.45 2.64
C SER A 41 -11.96 17.26 2.72
N ARG A 42 -11.49 16.02 2.87
CA ARG A 42 -12.38 14.97 3.41
C ARG A 42 -12.51 15.15 4.92
N LYS A 43 -13.58 15.84 5.34
CA LYS A 43 -14.28 15.56 6.61
C LYS A 43 -14.85 14.12 6.56
N SER A 44 -13.94 13.16 6.58
CA SER A 44 -14.13 11.82 7.09
C SER A 44 -12.80 11.45 7.75
N ASP A 45 -12.44 12.25 8.75
CA ASP A 45 -11.34 12.04 9.68
C ASP A 45 -11.60 10.82 10.60
N SER A 46 -12.25 9.77 10.08
CA SER A 46 -12.30 8.48 10.77
C SER A 46 -10.93 7.80 10.78
N TRP A 47 -10.06 8.12 9.82
CA TRP A 47 -8.66 7.66 9.76
C TRP A 47 -7.68 8.59 10.47
N ARG A 48 -8.08 9.85 10.73
CA ARG A 48 -7.38 10.80 11.60
C ARG A 48 -7.71 10.60 13.09
N ARG A 49 -8.59 9.66 13.43
CA ARG A 49 -8.59 9.14 14.79
C ARG A 49 -7.29 8.35 14.95
N SER A 50 -6.29 9.00 15.55
CA SER A 50 -5.32 8.29 16.38
C SER A 50 -6.07 7.22 17.17
N PRO A 51 -5.60 5.97 17.24
CA PRO A 51 -6.12 5.00 18.19
C PRO A 51 -5.76 5.47 19.60
N LEU A 52 -6.55 6.41 20.12
CA LEU A 52 -6.45 7.16 21.38
C LEU A 52 -5.69 8.49 21.25
N GLU A 53 -6.44 9.60 21.36
CA GLU A 53 -5.90 10.78 22.05
C GLU A 53 -5.55 10.38 23.50
N PRO A 54 -4.50 10.95 24.11
CA PRO A 54 -3.98 10.54 25.41
C PRO A 54 -4.86 11.04 26.58
N GLU A 55 -6.18 10.94 26.49
CA GLU A 55 -7.06 11.30 27.61
C GLU A 55 -7.10 10.24 28.72
N ASN A 56 -6.47 9.07 28.51
CA ASN A 56 -6.29 8.06 29.56
C ASN A 56 -4.84 7.53 29.62
N ALA A 57 -3.86 8.44 29.64
CA ALA A 57 -2.48 8.12 30.00
C ALA A 57 -2.29 7.79 31.50
N PHE A 58 -3.37 7.59 32.25
CA PHE A 58 -3.35 7.23 33.66
C PHE A 58 -4.02 5.86 33.87
N LEU A 59 -3.26 4.95 34.50
CA LEU A 59 -3.65 3.64 35.04
C LEU A 59 -3.57 2.42 34.11
N PHE A 60 -2.44 2.18 33.46
CA PHE A 60 -2.01 0.80 33.21
C PHE A 60 -0.95 0.38 34.23
N SER A 61 -1.47 -0.15 35.35
CA SER A 61 -0.69 -0.81 36.38
C SER A 61 0.22 -1.88 35.76
N SER A 62 1.52 -1.72 35.99
CA SER A 62 2.57 -2.72 35.91
C SER A 62 2.19 -4.02 36.64
N LYS A 63 1.52 -4.96 35.95
CA LYS A 63 1.47 -6.37 36.36
C LYS A 63 1.56 -7.26 35.12
N GLY A 64 2.74 -7.86 34.97
CA GLY A 64 3.11 -8.82 33.94
C GLY A 64 2.41 -10.18 34.12
N GLY A 65 2.11 -10.81 32.99
CA GLY A 65 1.38 -12.06 32.80
C GLY A 65 1.00 -12.21 31.32
N ALA A 66 1.68 -13.11 30.61
CA ALA A 66 1.38 -13.48 29.22
C ALA A 66 -0.13 -13.69 29.04
N LYS A 67 -0.74 -13.04 28.04
CA LYS A 67 -2.19 -13.13 27.84
C LYS A 67 -2.53 -14.54 27.37
N SER A 68 -3.24 -15.29 28.22
CA SER A 68 -3.74 -16.61 27.86
C SER A 68 -5.00 -16.49 27.01
N HIS A 69 -5.10 -17.28 25.94
CA HIS A 69 -6.32 -17.42 25.15
C HIS A 69 -6.45 -18.86 24.66
N SER A 70 -7.65 -19.42 24.66
CA SER A 70 -7.89 -20.79 24.23
C SER A 70 -9.22 -20.90 23.50
N GLY A 71 -9.29 -21.77 22.52
CA GLY A 71 -10.50 -21.99 21.73
C GLY A 71 -10.22 -22.88 20.52
N VAL A 72 -11.26 -23.14 19.74
CA VAL A 72 -11.15 -23.98 18.55
C VAL A 72 -10.71 -23.15 17.36
N LEU A 73 -9.70 -23.61 16.64
CA LEU A 73 -9.36 -23.10 15.30
C LEU A 73 -9.31 -24.26 14.31
N SER A 74 -9.69 -23.97 13.08
CA SER A 74 -9.61 -24.90 11.97
C SER A 74 -8.22 -24.88 11.35
N LEU A 75 -7.40 -25.92 11.55
CA LEU A 75 -6.07 -26.03 10.94
C LEU A 75 -6.18 -26.64 9.53
N TRP A 76 -5.59 -26.00 8.52
CA TRP A 76 -5.53 -26.55 7.17
C TRP A 76 -4.64 -27.81 7.12
N SER A 77 -5.22 -28.94 6.73
CA SER A 77 -4.49 -30.19 6.53
C SER A 77 -4.13 -30.38 5.06
N ARG A 78 -2.82 -30.39 4.74
CA ARG A 78 -2.35 -30.66 3.38
C ARG A 78 -2.67 -32.09 2.92
N SER A 79 -2.67 -33.07 3.82
CA SER A 79 -2.95 -34.47 3.48
C SER A 79 -4.42 -34.71 3.19
N ARG A 80 -5.30 -34.14 4.01
CA ARG A 80 -6.76 -34.27 3.85
C ARG A 80 -7.37 -33.23 2.89
N LYS A 81 -6.58 -32.22 2.49
CA LYS A 81 -7.02 -31.05 1.69
C LYS A 81 -8.28 -30.40 2.27
N SER A 82 -8.36 -30.32 3.59
CA SER A 82 -9.50 -29.79 4.31
C SER A 82 -9.09 -29.18 5.64
N TYR A 83 -9.92 -28.27 6.15
CA TYR A 83 -9.78 -27.72 7.48
C TYR A 83 -10.18 -28.73 8.53
N GLN A 84 -9.37 -28.86 9.58
CA GLN A 84 -9.59 -29.80 10.67
C GLN A 84 -9.66 -29.02 11.97
N PRO A 85 -10.73 -29.16 12.77
CA PRO A 85 -10.80 -28.49 14.06
C PRO A 85 -9.64 -28.95 14.95
N LYS A 86 -9.09 -27.98 15.67
CA LYS A 86 -8.05 -28.18 16.68
C LYS A 86 -8.34 -27.29 17.86
N TRP A 87 -8.23 -27.85 19.06
CA TRP A 87 -8.16 -27.03 20.26
C TRP A 87 -6.81 -26.31 20.29
N CYS A 88 -6.83 -24.98 20.33
CA CYS A 88 -5.67 -24.11 20.34
C CYS A 88 -5.55 -23.41 21.70
N VAL A 89 -4.32 -23.27 22.18
CA VAL A 89 -4.00 -22.59 23.44
C VAL A 89 -2.80 -21.68 23.21
N LEU A 90 -2.99 -20.40 23.47
CA LEU A 90 -1.96 -19.39 23.58
C LEU A 90 -1.69 -19.15 25.06
N GLY A 91 -0.44 -19.27 25.47
CA GLY A 91 -0.02 -19.04 26.85
C GLY A 91 1.45 -19.39 27.07
N ASN A 92 2.04 -18.84 28.13
CA ASN A 92 3.42 -19.16 28.54
C ASN A 92 4.45 -18.99 27.40
N GLY A 93 4.28 -17.97 26.55
CA GLY A 93 5.18 -17.69 25.42
C GLY A 93 5.07 -18.68 24.25
N ASN A 94 4.04 -19.52 24.22
CA ASN A 94 3.82 -20.51 23.18
C ASN A 94 2.39 -20.44 22.62
N PHE A 95 2.26 -20.79 21.34
CA PHE A 95 1.00 -21.11 20.69
C PHE A 95 0.97 -22.61 20.39
N GLN A 96 0.02 -23.32 20.99
CA GLN A 96 -0.05 -24.77 20.99
C GLN A 96 -1.38 -25.23 20.42
N TYR A 97 -1.39 -26.40 19.78
CA TYR A 97 -2.64 -27.03 19.35
C TYR A 97 -2.64 -28.54 19.59
N PHE A 98 -3.83 -29.07 19.84
CA PHE A 98 -4.07 -30.45 20.27
C PHE A 98 -4.94 -31.20 19.25
N ASN A 99 -4.89 -32.52 19.25
CA ASN A 99 -5.83 -33.34 18.49
C ASN A 99 -7.09 -33.63 19.33
N ASP A 100 -8.21 -33.85 18.66
CA ASP A 100 -9.49 -34.15 19.33
C ASP A 100 -9.51 -35.50 20.06
N GLU A 101 -8.68 -36.46 19.66
CA GLU A 101 -8.97 -37.86 20.03
C GLU A 101 -8.47 -38.30 21.42
N ASP A 102 -7.32 -37.88 21.99
CA ASP A 102 -6.87 -38.54 23.25
C ASP A 102 -5.93 -37.79 24.21
N SER A 103 -5.57 -36.51 24.01
CA SER A 103 -4.75 -35.81 25.01
C SER A 103 -4.78 -34.30 24.89
N LEU A 104 -5.39 -33.63 25.87
CA LEU A 104 -5.11 -32.22 26.16
C LEU A 104 -3.81 -32.05 26.98
N VAL A 105 -3.13 -33.16 27.32
CA VAL A 105 -1.93 -33.17 28.15
C VAL A 105 -0.68 -32.92 27.31
N ILE A 106 -0.64 -33.45 26.08
CA ILE A 106 0.52 -33.32 25.19
C ILE A 106 0.09 -32.58 23.90
N PRO A 107 0.64 -31.38 23.63
CA PRO A 107 0.33 -30.67 22.40
C PRO A 107 0.87 -31.43 21.19
N LYS A 108 0.10 -31.46 20.11
CA LYS A 108 0.56 -32.01 18.83
C LYS A 108 1.74 -31.22 18.28
N GLU A 109 1.68 -29.90 18.44
CA GLU A 109 2.79 -29.01 18.11
C GLU A 109 2.74 -27.79 19.03
N SER A 110 3.92 -27.32 19.40
CA SER A 110 4.12 -26.12 20.22
C SER A 110 4.99 -25.14 19.46
N ILE A 111 4.41 -24.01 19.06
CA ILE A 111 5.08 -22.94 18.33
C ILE A 111 5.53 -21.90 19.35
N SER A 112 6.84 -21.73 19.50
CA SER A 112 7.39 -20.67 20.36
C SER A 112 7.10 -19.31 19.72
N LEU A 113 6.52 -18.38 20.49
CA LEU A 113 6.25 -17.03 20.04
C LEU A 113 7.54 -16.27 19.69
N ASN A 114 8.65 -16.58 20.35
CA ASN A 114 9.97 -16.01 20.04
C ASN A 114 10.52 -16.46 18.68
N ALA A 115 10.04 -17.59 18.16
CA ALA A 115 10.42 -18.11 16.86
C ALA A 115 9.47 -17.67 15.73
N LEU A 116 8.44 -16.89 16.05
CA LEU A 116 7.47 -16.40 15.08
C LEU A 116 8.12 -15.34 14.18
N LEU A 117 7.92 -15.49 12.87
CA LEU A 117 8.48 -14.61 11.85
C LEU A 117 7.42 -13.64 11.33
N CYS A 118 6.22 -14.14 11.00
CA CYS A 118 5.14 -13.35 10.42
C CYS A 118 3.75 -13.92 10.78
N ILE A 119 2.78 -13.01 10.90
CA ILE A 119 1.35 -13.31 10.94
C ILE A 119 0.70 -12.66 9.73
N ASN A 120 0.20 -13.46 8.79
CA ASN A 120 -0.45 -12.96 7.58
C ASN A 120 -1.95 -13.25 7.60
N LYS A 121 -2.78 -12.25 7.30
CA LYS A 121 -4.24 -12.42 7.22
C LYS A 121 -4.63 -12.92 5.84
N ILE A 122 -5.45 -13.97 5.79
CA ILE A 122 -5.89 -14.58 4.53
C ILE A 122 -7.41 -14.69 4.53
N LYS A 123 -8.04 -14.18 3.48
CA LYS A 123 -9.45 -14.50 3.20
C LYS A 123 -9.47 -15.65 2.20
N LYS A 124 -9.80 -16.87 2.65
CA LYS A 124 -10.04 -18.01 1.75
C LYS A 124 -11.55 -18.21 1.63
N LEU A 125 -12.09 -17.85 0.48
CA LEU A 125 -13.46 -18.20 0.09
C LEU A 125 -13.42 -19.65 -0.41
N GLU A 126 -13.92 -20.59 0.40
CA GLU A 126 -14.20 -21.94 -0.11
C GLU A 126 -15.55 -21.90 -0.83
N GLY A 127 -15.50 -21.80 -2.17
CA GLY A 127 -16.65 -21.97 -3.06
C GLY A 127 -17.52 -20.74 -3.28
N GLY A 128 -17.34 -20.05 -4.41
CA GLY A 128 -18.25 -19.00 -4.90
C GLY A 128 -18.26 -17.72 -4.07
N GLU A 129 -18.62 -16.59 -4.69
CA GLU A 129 -18.69 -15.29 -4.02
C GLU A 129 -19.89 -15.19 -3.03
N ASP A 130 -20.78 -16.19 -3.03
CA ASP A 130 -22.06 -16.19 -2.30
C ASP A 130 -22.13 -17.15 -1.08
N ASN A 131 -21.10 -17.95 -0.78
CA ASN A 131 -21.14 -18.81 0.42
C ASN A 131 -20.61 -18.09 1.67
N GLU A 132 -21.50 -17.90 2.65
CA GLU A 132 -21.17 -17.41 4.00
C GLU A 132 -20.35 -18.43 4.84
N ASP A 133 -20.11 -19.65 4.31
CA ASP A 133 -19.47 -20.77 5.02
C ASP A 133 -17.91 -20.79 4.93
N GLY A 134 -17.27 -19.71 4.49
CA GLY A 134 -15.82 -19.61 4.41
C GLY A 134 -15.12 -19.34 5.75
N PHE A 135 -13.88 -19.81 5.91
CA PHE A 135 -13.06 -19.48 7.09
C PHE A 135 -12.36 -18.12 6.95
N TYR A 136 -12.33 -17.37 8.05
CA TYR A 136 -11.46 -16.21 8.21
C TYR A 136 -10.07 -16.68 8.65
N CYS A 137 -9.14 -16.80 7.71
CA CYS A 137 -7.86 -17.44 7.96
C CYS A 137 -6.73 -16.47 8.32
N PHE A 138 -5.72 -17.03 8.96
CA PHE A 138 -4.41 -16.41 9.12
C PHE A 138 -3.31 -17.47 9.05
N ASP A 139 -2.18 -17.06 8.50
CA ASP A 139 -0.96 -17.86 8.42
C ASP A 139 -0.02 -17.44 9.55
N LEU A 140 0.53 -18.44 10.24
CA LEU A 140 1.66 -18.28 11.15
C LEU A 140 2.89 -18.89 10.49
N SER A 141 3.88 -18.05 10.20
CA SER A 141 5.20 -18.50 9.80
C SER A 141 6.21 -18.36 10.92
N TYR A 142 7.06 -19.37 11.09
CA TYR A 142 7.98 -19.49 12.23
C TYR A 142 9.19 -20.35 11.88
N ALA A 143 10.26 -20.18 12.64
CA ALA A 143 11.39 -21.10 12.61
C ALA A 143 11.09 -22.31 13.52
N ALA A 144 10.97 -23.50 12.95
CA ALA A 144 10.61 -24.70 13.70
C ALA A 144 11.72 -25.09 14.69
N SER A 145 11.41 -25.14 16.00
CA SER A 145 12.39 -25.33 17.08
C SER A 145 13.30 -26.54 16.92
N ALA A 146 12.81 -27.63 16.31
CA ALA A 146 13.57 -28.87 16.13
C ALA A 146 14.61 -28.82 14.99
N SER A 147 14.41 -27.95 13.98
CA SER A 147 15.23 -27.96 12.76
C SER A 147 15.78 -26.59 12.36
N GLY A 148 15.30 -25.51 12.98
CA GLY A 148 15.55 -24.13 12.54
C GLY A 148 14.95 -23.77 11.17
N LYS A 149 14.28 -24.72 10.50
CA LYS A 149 13.72 -24.51 9.17
C LYS A 149 12.44 -23.69 9.24
N TYR A 150 12.18 -22.95 8.16
CA TYR A 150 10.93 -22.25 7.95
C TYR A 150 9.75 -23.22 7.96
N ALA A 151 8.72 -22.90 8.73
CA ALA A 151 7.45 -23.61 8.79
C ALA A 151 6.29 -22.62 8.65
N LEU A 152 5.17 -23.10 8.12
CA LEU A 152 3.96 -22.32 7.87
C LEU A 152 2.73 -23.14 8.25
N LYS A 153 1.82 -22.55 9.02
CA LYS A 153 0.53 -23.12 9.40
C LYS A 153 -0.60 -22.14 9.15
N THR A 154 -1.63 -22.60 8.44
CA THR A 154 -2.85 -21.81 8.18
C THR A 154 -3.94 -22.23 9.16
N PHE A 155 -4.39 -21.29 9.98
CA PHE A 155 -5.51 -21.44 10.89
C PHE A 155 -6.71 -20.65 10.37
N GLY A 156 -7.91 -21.23 10.50
CA GLY A 156 -9.19 -20.64 10.13
C GLY A 156 -10.08 -20.42 11.35
N ALA A 157 -10.63 -19.23 11.48
CA ALA A 157 -11.68 -18.91 12.43
C ALA A 157 -13.05 -18.90 11.74
N ARG A 158 -14.13 -19.15 12.48
CA ARG A 158 -15.49 -19.15 11.91
C ARG A 158 -16.01 -17.75 11.63
N THR A 159 -15.50 -16.76 12.35
CA THR A 159 -15.91 -15.36 12.16
C THR A 159 -14.71 -14.45 12.01
N TYR A 160 -14.93 -13.31 11.35
CA TYR A 160 -13.95 -12.23 11.26
C TYR A 160 -13.48 -11.81 12.65
N HIS A 161 -14.43 -11.60 13.57
CA HIS A 161 -14.15 -11.13 14.92
C HIS A 161 -13.26 -12.12 15.69
N GLU A 162 -13.57 -13.42 15.62
CA GLU A 162 -12.75 -14.46 16.24
C GLU A 162 -11.32 -14.46 15.71
N ARG A 163 -11.12 -14.34 14.38
CA ARG A 163 -9.78 -14.22 13.80
C ARG A 163 -9.02 -13.02 14.36
N GLU A 164 -9.67 -11.85 14.42
CA GLU A 164 -9.05 -10.63 14.92
C GLU A 164 -8.66 -10.76 16.39
N VAL A 165 -9.51 -11.35 17.24
CA VAL A 165 -9.19 -11.62 18.65
C VAL A 165 -7.97 -12.53 18.77
N TRP A 166 -7.90 -13.61 17.99
CA TRP A 166 -6.72 -14.50 18.01
C TRP A 166 -5.43 -13.77 17.64
N ILE A 167 -5.44 -13.02 16.54
CA ILE A 167 -4.26 -12.26 16.11
C ILE A 167 -3.88 -11.21 17.15
N GLU A 168 -4.85 -10.46 17.69
CA GLU A 168 -4.62 -9.47 18.75
C GLU A 168 -3.96 -10.10 19.98
N LYS A 169 -4.45 -11.26 20.44
CA LYS A 169 -3.90 -11.94 21.61
C LYS A 169 -2.48 -12.46 21.36
N ILE A 170 -2.22 -13.00 20.17
CA ILE A 170 -0.86 -13.43 19.78
C ILE A 170 0.08 -12.22 19.80
N VAL A 171 -0.33 -11.11 19.19
CA VAL A 171 0.44 -9.86 19.11
C VAL A 171 0.71 -9.26 20.50
N GLN A 172 -0.30 -9.20 21.37
CA GLN A 172 -0.16 -8.79 22.78
C GLN A 172 0.80 -9.70 23.57
N SER A 173 0.86 -10.99 23.21
CA SER A 173 1.74 -11.95 23.86
C SER A 173 3.18 -11.90 23.36
N LEU A 174 3.40 -11.32 22.17
CA LEU A 174 4.73 -11.13 21.62
C LEU A 174 5.44 -10.01 22.37
N HIS A 175 4.80 -8.85 22.65
CA HIS A 175 5.37 -7.76 23.47
C HIS A 175 4.25 -6.85 24.07
N TYR A 176 4.46 -6.36 25.29
CA TYR A 176 3.46 -5.62 26.11
C TYR A 176 2.99 -4.26 25.56
N HIS A 177 3.73 -3.66 24.61
CA HIS A 177 3.43 -2.33 24.05
C HIS A 177 2.69 -2.38 22.70
N LEU A 178 2.40 -3.58 22.20
CA LEU A 178 1.99 -3.81 20.82
C LEU A 178 0.60 -4.44 20.83
N SER A 179 -0.42 -3.65 21.14
CA SER A 179 -1.83 -4.05 21.06
C SER A 179 -2.54 -3.33 19.94
N THR A 180 -2.11 -3.56 18.69
CA THR A 180 -2.92 -3.44 17.47
C THR A 180 -2.05 -3.75 16.25
N HIS A 181 -2.58 -4.57 15.35
CA HIS A 181 -2.10 -4.87 13.99
C HIS A 181 -1.26 -6.14 13.78
N SER A 182 -1.47 -6.76 12.60
CA SER A 182 -0.78 -7.98 12.12
C SER A 182 0.69 -7.68 11.94
N MET A 183 1.58 -8.58 12.40
CA MET A 183 2.99 -8.24 12.56
C MET A 183 3.94 -9.26 11.90
N SER A 184 5.04 -8.79 11.31
CA SER A 184 6.29 -9.56 11.11
C SER A 184 7.47 -8.90 11.83
N ARG A 185 8.51 -9.66 12.22
CA ARG A 185 9.66 -9.13 12.99
C ARG A 185 10.95 -9.03 12.16
N PRO A 186 11.07 -8.08 11.23
CA PRO A 186 12.35 -7.73 10.66
C PRO A 186 13.08 -6.63 11.46
N PRO A 187 14.40 -6.72 11.66
CA PRO A 187 15.22 -5.56 11.95
C PRO A 187 14.98 -4.44 10.93
N ILE A 188 14.54 -3.28 11.42
CA ILE A 188 14.40 -2.05 10.65
C ILE A 188 15.70 -1.25 10.78
N GLY A 189 16.24 -0.80 9.66
CA GLY A 189 17.31 0.18 9.60
C GLY A 189 16.82 1.46 8.92
N PHE A 190 17.04 2.59 9.56
CA PHE A 190 17.33 3.87 8.89
C PHE A 190 18.85 4.03 8.85
N ALA A 191 19.39 4.94 8.06
CA ALA A 191 20.82 5.20 7.93
C ALA A 191 21.51 5.47 9.29
N GLY A 192 21.95 4.42 9.99
CA GLY A 192 22.69 4.49 11.25
C GLY A 192 22.49 3.28 12.18
N ASN A 193 21.24 3.00 12.60
CA ASN A 193 20.95 2.06 13.69
C ASN A 193 19.90 1.01 13.28
N TRP A 194 20.15 -0.24 13.67
CA TRP A 194 19.25 -1.38 13.43
C TRP A 194 18.46 -1.70 14.69
N ASP A 195 17.14 -1.63 14.61
CA ASP A 195 16.25 -1.99 15.71
C ASP A 195 15.37 -3.19 15.36
N SER A 196 15.30 -4.15 16.27
CA SER A 196 14.37 -5.28 16.17
C SER A 196 12.99 -4.83 16.58
N THR A 197 12.09 -4.65 15.61
CA THR A 197 10.71 -4.26 15.87
C THR A 197 9.76 -5.06 14.97
N TRP A 198 8.48 -4.93 15.28
CA TRP A 198 7.44 -5.51 14.47
C TRP A 198 6.94 -4.49 13.45
N ILE A 199 6.81 -4.94 12.20
CA ILE A 199 6.22 -4.17 11.11
C ILE A 199 4.81 -4.68 10.85
N SER A 200 3.89 -3.75 10.71
CA SER A 200 2.56 -4.01 10.19
C SER A 200 2.36 -3.44 8.80
N LEU A 201 1.68 -4.19 7.95
CA LEU A 201 1.32 -3.78 6.60
C LEU A 201 -0.18 -3.94 6.40
N SER A 202 -0.88 -2.81 6.30
CA SER A 202 -2.33 -2.78 6.11
C SER A 202 -2.71 -1.77 5.06
N ASN A 203 -3.59 -2.15 4.14
CA ASN A 203 -3.99 -1.31 3.00
C ASN A 203 -2.77 -0.83 2.20
N ARG A 204 -2.44 0.46 2.30
CA ARG A 204 -1.25 1.07 1.68
C ARG A 204 -0.39 1.80 2.71
N SER A 205 -0.46 1.36 3.96
CA SER A 205 0.29 1.91 5.07
C SER A 205 1.17 0.82 5.67
N LEU A 206 2.45 1.15 5.85
CA LEU A 206 3.42 0.33 6.55
C LEU A 206 3.75 1.01 7.87
N SER A 207 3.51 0.36 8.98
CA SER A 207 3.67 0.94 10.32
C SER A 207 4.68 0.15 11.15
N TYR A 208 5.47 0.83 11.95
CA TYR A 208 6.45 0.20 12.82
C TYR A 208 6.69 1.04 14.09
N PHE A 209 7.25 0.40 15.10
CA PHE A 209 7.60 1.06 16.37
C PHE A 209 9.12 1.28 16.45
N HIS A 210 9.55 2.51 16.67
CA HIS A 210 10.96 2.89 16.75
C HIS A 210 11.13 4.03 17.77
N GLU A 211 12.16 3.96 18.60
CA GLU A 211 12.49 4.99 19.62
C GLU A 211 11.32 5.43 20.52
N GLY A 212 10.39 4.53 20.82
CA GLY A 212 9.25 4.83 21.69
C GLY A 212 8.01 5.37 20.97
N PHE A 213 8.07 5.56 19.65
CA PHE A 213 6.97 6.11 18.85
C PHE A 213 6.55 5.16 17.73
N TRP A 214 5.28 5.30 17.32
CA TRP A 214 4.74 4.64 16.14
C TRP A 214 4.95 5.51 14.91
N GLU A 215 5.65 4.96 13.92
CA GLU A 215 5.76 5.57 12.60
C GLU A 215 4.82 4.88 11.62
N VAL A 216 4.21 5.68 10.75
CA VAL A 216 3.33 5.21 9.66
C VAL A 216 3.84 5.77 8.34
N MET A 217 4.16 4.87 7.43
CA MET A 217 4.66 5.13 6.09
C MET A 217 3.55 4.94 5.07
N ASP A 218 3.26 5.96 4.26
CA ASP A 218 2.32 5.85 3.14
C ASP A 218 3.02 5.26 1.91
N LEU A 219 2.66 4.03 1.53
CA LEU A 219 3.24 3.31 0.40
C LEU A 219 2.90 3.94 -0.96
N ARG A 220 1.93 4.87 -1.03
CA ARG A 220 1.70 5.67 -2.24
C ARG A 220 2.88 6.58 -2.55
N LYS A 221 3.66 6.95 -1.53
CA LYS A 221 4.85 7.81 -1.66
C LYS A 221 6.11 7.00 -1.94
N THR A 222 6.00 5.69 -2.18
CA THR A 222 7.11 4.82 -2.54
C THR A 222 7.52 5.02 -4.01
N LYS A 223 8.80 5.35 -4.22
CA LYS A 223 9.44 5.47 -5.54
C LYS A 223 9.90 4.12 -6.08
N ASN A 224 10.54 3.33 -5.22
CA ASN A 224 11.19 2.09 -5.60
C ASN A 224 11.20 1.08 -4.45
N ILE A 225 11.18 -0.20 -4.79
CA ILE A 225 11.25 -1.32 -3.83
C ILE A 225 12.21 -2.36 -4.42
N SER A 226 13.24 -2.72 -3.67
CA SER A 226 14.26 -3.66 -4.14
C SER A 226 14.75 -4.59 -3.02
N LEU A 227 15.20 -5.78 -3.41
CA LEU A 227 15.96 -6.67 -2.54
C LEU A 227 17.44 -6.45 -2.83
N LYS A 228 18.23 -6.19 -1.80
CA LYS A 228 19.69 -6.06 -1.91
C LYS A 228 20.39 -7.25 -1.27
N GLU A 229 21.05 -8.04 -2.11
CA GLU A 229 21.99 -9.08 -1.70
C GLU A 229 23.38 -8.46 -1.52
N GLY A 230 24.12 -8.87 -0.48
CA GLY A 230 25.57 -8.62 -0.45
C GLY A 230 26.05 -7.17 -0.32
N ALA A 231 25.19 -6.22 0.04
CA ALA A 231 25.65 -4.85 0.29
C ALA A 231 26.45 -4.82 1.61
N ASN A 232 27.79 -4.88 1.52
CA ASN A 232 28.69 -4.95 2.68
C ASN A 232 28.49 -3.83 3.72
N HIS A 233 27.93 -2.67 3.32
CA HIS A 233 27.60 -1.55 4.20
C HIS A 233 26.16 -1.55 4.73
N LEU A 234 25.28 -2.36 4.14
CA LEU A 234 23.87 -2.47 4.51
C LEU A 234 23.54 -3.82 5.15
N LYS A 235 24.48 -4.78 5.17
CA LYS A 235 24.30 -5.97 5.99
C LYS A 235 24.18 -5.48 7.44
N PRO A 236 23.07 -5.78 8.12
CA PRO A 236 23.10 -5.71 9.55
C PRO A 236 24.30 -6.55 10.04
N PRO A 237 25.00 -6.16 11.11
CA PRO A 237 26.17 -6.90 11.60
C PRO A 237 25.88 -8.38 11.98
N PHE A 238 24.62 -8.82 11.88
CA PHE A 238 24.08 -10.09 12.34
C PHE A 238 23.35 -10.92 11.25
N SER A 239 23.29 -10.50 9.98
CA SER A 239 22.39 -11.14 8.99
C SER A 239 23.07 -11.51 7.67
N SER A 240 22.91 -12.78 7.26
CA SER A 240 23.27 -13.30 5.92
C SER A 240 22.13 -13.17 4.90
N TYR A 241 20.97 -12.65 5.33
CA TYR A 241 19.74 -12.57 4.52
C TYR A 241 19.69 -11.30 3.68
N PRO A 242 18.96 -11.28 2.55
CA PRO A 242 18.75 -10.08 1.75
C PRO A 242 18.01 -9.01 2.56
N VAL A 243 18.32 -7.75 2.24
CA VAL A 243 17.66 -6.58 2.85
C VAL A 243 16.65 -6.02 1.86
N LEU A 244 15.39 -5.93 2.28
CA LEU A 244 14.33 -5.23 1.58
C LEU A 244 14.53 -3.72 1.77
N VAL A 245 14.67 -3.00 0.66
CA VAL A 245 14.84 -1.55 0.63
C VAL A 245 13.61 -0.92 -0.01
N ILE A 246 12.96 -0.05 0.74
CA ILE A 246 11.77 0.70 0.31
C ILE A 246 12.16 2.17 0.25
N ASP A 247 12.32 2.70 -0.96
CA ASP A 247 12.69 4.09 -1.20
C ASP A 247 11.42 4.94 -1.30
N PHE A 248 11.21 5.81 -0.34
CA PHE A 248 10.18 6.85 -0.35
C PHE A 248 10.73 8.13 -0.99
N VAL A 249 9.87 9.15 -1.10
CA VAL A 249 10.31 10.40 -1.76
C VAL A 249 11.38 11.14 -0.96
N ASP A 250 11.30 11.07 0.36
CA ASP A 250 12.06 11.81 1.37
C ASP A 250 13.06 10.95 2.17
N ARG A 251 12.86 9.63 2.21
CA ARG A 251 13.69 8.69 2.98
C ARG A 251 13.69 7.28 2.39
N SER A 252 14.57 6.41 2.89
CA SER A 252 14.55 4.98 2.58
C SER A 252 14.41 4.17 3.88
N LEU A 253 13.60 3.11 3.82
CA LEU A 253 13.43 2.15 4.90
C LEU A 253 14.13 0.85 4.52
N TYR A 254 15.00 0.36 5.39
CA TYR A 254 15.68 -0.92 5.24
C TYR A 254 15.07 -1.93 6.19
N VAL A 255 14.72 -3.09 5.67
CA VAL A 255 14.00 -4.13 6.38
C VAL A 255 14.74 -5.44 6.14
N SER A 256 15.34 -6.01 7.18
CA SER A 256 15.99 -7.32 7.10
C SER A 256 15.12 -8.35 7.82
N VAL A 257 14.73 -9.43 7.14
CA VAL A 257 13.98 -10.52 7.77
C VAL A 257 14.91 -11.72 7.95
N ASN A 258 14.82 -12.43 9.07
CA ASN A 258 15.64 -13.62 9.35
C ASN A 258 15.17 -14.87 8.57
N SER A 259 14.73 -14.71 7.32
CA SER A 259 14.26 -15.76 6.43
C SER A 259 14.18 -15.24 5.01
N ASP A 260 14.82 -15.94 4.06
CA ASP A 260 14.76 -15.59 2.63
C ASP A 260 13.34 -15.67 2.07
N ILE A 261 12.59 -16.68 2.50
CA ILE A 261 11.19 -16.90 2.08
C ILE A 261 10.33 -15.72 2.52
N GLU A 262 10.41 -15.33 3.79
CA GLU A 262 9.65 -14.17 4.28
C GLU A 262 10.13 -12.86 3.65
N CYS A 263 11.43 -12.67 3.46
CA CYS A 263 11.95 -11.47 2.80
C CYS A 263 11.35 -11.31 1.38
N ASN A 264 11.29 -12.41 0.62
CA ASN A 264 10.65 -12.41 -0.69
C ASN A 264 9.13 -12.18 -0.61
N ASN A 265 8.43 -12.79 0.36
CA ASN A 265 7.00 -12.57 0.56
C ASN A 265 6.70 -11.10 0.89
N TRP A 266 7.48 -10.49 1.77
CA TRP A 266 7.38 -9.08 2.13
C TRP A 266 7.66 -8.17 0.93
N TRP A 267 8.68 -8.49 0.13
CA TRP A 267 8.95 -7.76 -1.10
C TRP A 267 7.75 -7.75 -2.05
N LEU A 268 7.16 -8.92 -2.33
CA LEU A 268 5.98 -9.05 -3.20
C LEU A 268 4.76 -8.30 -2.66
N GLU A 269 4.49 -8.44 -1.35
CA GLU A 269 3.31 -7.85 -0.72
C GLU A 269 3.41 -6.32 -0.59
N VAL A 270 4.58 -5.80 -0.23
CA VAL A 270 4.80 -4.34 -0.20
C VAL A 270 4.71 -3.78 -1.62
N GLN A 271 5.27 -4.48 -2.62
CA GLN A 271 5.21 -4.07 -4.01
C GLN A 271 3.78 -4.04 -4.55
N SER A 272 2.98 -5.08 -4.29
CA SER A 272 1.58 -5.15 -4.74
C SER A 272 0.76 -3.98 -4.18
N LYS A 273 0.97 -3.62 -2.91
CA LYS A 273 0.28 -2.50 -2.24
C LYS A 273 0.81 -1.14 -2.64
N ALA A 274 2.12 -0.98 -2.81
CA ALA A 274 2.72 0.29 -3.18
C ALA A 274 2.39 0.69 -4.62
N PHE A 275 2.34 -0.27 -5.54
CA PHE A 275 2.19 0.01 -6.98
C PHE A 275 0.79 -0.31 -7.54
N ALA A 276 -0.20 -0.57 -6.69
CA ALA A 276 -1.60 -0.68 -7.07
C ALA A 276 -2.19 0.70 -7.47
N ASN A 277 -1.92 1.15 -8.69
CA ASN A 277 -2.50 2.38 -9.25
C ASN A 277 -3.84 2.08 -9.95
N GLY A 278 -4.92 2.08 -9.17
CA GLY A 278 -6.30 1.89 -9.64
C GLY A 278 -6.81 3.03 -10.52
N ASN A 279 -8.12 3.07 -10.76
CA ASN A 279 -8.75 4.20 -11.46
C ASN A 279 -9.27 5.28 -10.49
N SER A 280 -9.21 5.04 -9.17
CA SER A 280 -9.51 6.07 -8.17
C SER A 280 -8.29 6.95 -7.87
N LEU A 281 -8.55 8.19 -7.46
CA LEU A 281 -7.49 9.13 -7.05
C LEU A 281 -6.78 8.66 -5.78
N VAL A 282 -7.50 8.04 -4.85
CA VAL A 282 -6.92 7.54 -3.59
C VAL A 282 -5.92 6.40 -3.84
N ASP A 283 -6.06 5.72 -4.97
CA ASP A 283 -5.20 4.62 -5.39
C ASP A 283 -3.96 5.08 -6.17
N GLN A 284 -3.76 6.36 -6.43
CA GLN A 284 -2.57 6.77 -7.17
C GLN A 284 -1.34 6.85 -6.26
N GLN A 285 -0.18 6.49 -6.79
CA GLN A 285 1.10 6.91 -6.22
C GLN A 285 1.18 8.44 -6.20
N MET A 286 1.71 8.98 -5.11
CA MET A 286 1.68 10.40 -4.78
C MET A 286 3.08 11.00 -4.66
N THR A 287 3.16 12.31 -4.90
CA THR A 287 4.30 13.15 -4.50
C THR A 287 4.23 13.46 -2.99
N LEU A 288 5.24 14.19 -2.48
CA LEU A 288 5.22 14.66 -1.08
C LEU A 288 4.06 15.62 -0.82
N GLU A 289 3.72 16.43 -1.82
CA GLU A 289 2.60 17.39 -1.81
C GLU A 289 1.24 16.74 -2.08
N GLU A 290 1.18 15.41 -2.05
CA GLU A 290 -0.04 14.63 -2.18
C GLU A 290 -0.73 14.82 -3.55
N ILE A 291 0.08 15.04 -4.58
CA ILE A 291 -0.37 15.13 -5.96
C ILE A 291 -0.13 13.76 -6.61
N PRO A 292 -1.10 13.17 -7.33
CA PRO A 292 -0.84 11.97 -8.11
C PRO A 292 0.33 12.14 -9.07
N VAL A 293 1.27 11.20 -9.07
CA VAL A 293 2.53 11.30 -9.83
C VAL A 293 2.27 11.45 -11.34
N ILE A 294 1.23 10.80 -11.87
CA ILE A 294 0.79 10.98 -13.26
C ILE A 294 0.43 12.44 -13.56
N VAL A 295 -0.28 13.11 -12.66
CA VAL A 295 -0.64 14.52 -12.82
C VAL A 295 0.61 15.38 -12.78
N ASP A 296 1.45 15.22 -11.75
CA ASP A 296 2.64 16.05 -11.58
C ASP A 296 3.62 15.91 -12.76
N LYS A 297 3.91 14.68 -13.20
CA LYS A 297 4.81 14.43 -14.34
C LYS A 297 4.25 14.95 -15.65
N CYS A 298 2.98 14.66 -15.98
CA CYS A 298 2.38 15.14 -17.22
C CYS A 298 2.28 16.68 -17.23
N THR A 299 1.89 17.31 -16.13
CA THR A 299 1.81 18.77 -16.03
C THR A 299 3.19 19.41 -16.17
N LYS A 300 4.23 18.90 -15.50
CA LYS A 300 5.60 19.40 -15.65
C LYS A 300 6.12 19.29 -17.08
N HIS A 301 5.85 18.16 -17.75
CA HIS A 301 6.25 17.97 -19.14
C HIS A 301 5.53 18.95 -20.08
N VAL A 302 4.20 19.05 -20.00
CA VAL A 302 3.41 20.00 -20.81
C VAL A 302 3.81 21.45 -20.53
N PHE A 303 4.10 21.80 -19.29
CA PHE A 303 4.59 23.15 -18.95
C PHE A 303 5.94 23.42 -19.61
N SER A 304 6.88 22.48 -19.50
CA SER A 304 8.26 22.66 -19.98
C SER A 304 8.35 22.70 -21.51
N HIS A 305 7.39 22.10 -22.22
CA HIS A 305 7.53 21.82 -23.64
C HIS A 305 6.35 22.30 -24.50
N GLY A 306 5.16 22.42 -23.92
CA GLY A 306 3.94 22.77 -24.64
C GLY A 306 3.69 24.27 -24.80
N CYS A 307 4.53 25.14 -24.24
CA CYS A 307 4.32 26.59 -24.30
C CYS A 307 4.30 27.16 -25.73
N MET A 308 5.04 26.55 -26.65
CA MET A 308 5.12 26.99 -28.06
C MET A 308 4.30 26.10 -29.00
N SER A 309 3.68 25.05 -28.49
CA SER A 309 2.93 24.08 -29.29
C SER A 309 1.48 24.53 -29.44
N GLU A 310 0.97 24.61 -30.67
CA GLU A 310 -0.38 25.08 -30.91
C GLU A 310 -1.43 24.06 -30.48
N GLY A 311 -2.42 24.47 -29.69
CA GLY A 311 -3.60 23.66 -29.42
C GLY A 311 -3.33 22.41 -28.58
N ILE A 312 -2.38 22.45 -27.64
CA ILE A 312 -2.01 21.34 -26.72
C ILE A 312 -3.19 20.48 -26.22
N TYR A 313 -4.27 21.12 -25.76
CA TYR A 313 -5.44 20.40 -25.24
C TYR A 313 -6.53 20.14 -26.29
N ARG A 314 -6.47 20.79 -27.45
CA ARG A 314 -7.44 20.66 -28.55
C ARG A 314 -7.03 19.55 -29.52
N GLN A 315 -5.75 19.49 -29.89
CA GLN A 315 -5.22 18.51 -30.81
C GLN A 315 -5.07 17.13 -30.15
N SER A 316 -5.25 16.08 -30.95
CA SER A 316 -5.14 14.70 -30.51
C SER A 316 -3.68 14.24 -30.54
N GLY A 317 -3.27 13.53 -29.49
CA GLY A 317 -2.04 12.74 -29.52
C GLY A 317 -2.23 11.39 -30.20
N VAL A 318 -1.13 10.67 -30.39
CA VAL A 318 -1.09 9.31 -30.92
C VAL A 318 -1.65 8.34 -29.89
N LYS A 319 -2.76 7.68 -30.24
CA LYS A 319 -3.50 6.76 -29.35
C LYS A 319 -2.61 5.70 -28.69
N THR A 320 -1.74 5.04 -29.46
CA THR A 320 -0.85 3.98 -28.95
C THR A 320 0.15 4.50 -27.92
N LYS A 321 0.67 5.72 -28.09
CA LYS A 321 1.56 6.36 -27.11
C LYS A 321 0.82 6.75 -25.83
N ILE A 322 -0.40 7.25 -25.96
CA ILE A 322 -1.28 7.57 -24.82
C ILE A 322 -1.60 6.30 -24.02
N ASP A 323 -2.01 5.22 -24.69
CA ASP A 323 -2.29 3.93 -24.06
C ASP A 323 -1.05 3.38 -23.35
N ARG A 324 0.13 3.49 -23.98
CA ARG A 324 1.40 3.09 -23.38
C ARG A 324 1.70 3.86 -22.11
N LEU A 325 1.63 5.19 -22.12
CA LEU A 325 1.86 6.01 -20.92
C LEU A 325 0.88 5.66 -19.80
N LEU A 326 -0.41 5.52 -20.10
CA LEU A 326 -1.41 5.14 -19.09
C LEU A 326 -1.08 3.79 -18.45
N ASN A 327 -0.69 2.79 -19.25
CA ASN A 327 -0.30 1.48 -18.74
C ASN A 327 1.00 1.52 -17.92
N GLU A 328 1.99 2.29 -18.34
CA GLU A 328 3.23 2.49 -17.60
C GLU A 328 2.96 3.19 -16.24
N PHE A 329 2.10 4.21 -16.22
CA PHE A 329 1.66 4.88 -14.99
C PHE A 329 0.88 3.96 -14.07
N LYS A 330 0.02 3.09 -14.61
CA LYS A 330 -0.69 2.07 -13.82
C LYS A 330 0.26 1.09 -13.15
N ARG A 331 1.36 0.71 -13.83
CA ARG A 331 2.32 -0.26 -13.31
C ARG A 331 3.24 0.33 -12.23
N ASN A 332 3.86 1.48 -12.48
CA ASN A 332 4.67 2.21 -11.50
C ASN A 332 4.87 3.65 -11.98
N ALA A 333 4.12 4.58 -11.40
CA ALA A 333 4.11 5.97 -11.82
C ALA A 333 5.46 6.67 -11.63
N TRP A 334 6.22 6.32 -10.59
CA TRP A 334 7.54 6.89 -10.32
C TRP A 334 8.59 6.41 -11.33
N ALA A 335 8.45 5.21 -11.87
CA ALA A 335 9.36 4.68 -12.90
C ALA A 335 9.15 5.28 -14.30
N VAL A 336 7.98 5.89 -14.59
CA VAL A 336 7.69 6.45 -15.91
C VAL A 336 8.62 7.61 -16.25
N GLN A 337 9.34 7.52 -17.37
CA GLN A 337 10.16 8.59 -17.91
C GLN A 337 9.51 9.15 -19.17
N ILE A 338 9.17 10.44 -19.16
CA ILE A 338 8.55 11.11 -20.30
C ILE A 338 9.62 11.90 -21.06
N SER A 339 10.17 11.30 -22.11
CA SER A 339 11.16 11.93 -22.99
C SER A 339 10.50 12.58 -24.21
N LYS A 340 11.03 13.73 -24.66
CA LYS A 340 10.60 14.40 -25.90
C LYS A 340 10.82 13.55 -27.15
N ASN A 341 11.83 12.68 -27.14
CA ASN A 341 12.14 11.84 -28.28
C ASN A 341 11.06 10.78 -28.49
N ASP A 342 10.40 10.36 -27.41
CA ASP A 342 9.42 9.28 -27.43
C ASP A 342 7.98 9.80 -27.47
N TYR A 343 7.71 10.94 -26.83
CA TYR A 343 6.37 11.48 -26.64
C TYR A 343 6.29 12.96 -27.00
N SER A 344 5.30 13.33 -27.81
CA SER A 344 4.97 14.73 -28.07
C SER A 344 4.18 15.34 -26.92
N GLU A 345 4.11 16.68 -26.86
CA GLU A 345 3.34 17.38 -25.84
C GLU A 345 1.83 17.08 -25.96
N HIS A 346 1.35 16.80 -27.17
CA HIS A 346 -0.02 16.35 -27.43
C HIS A 346 -0.28 14.96 -26.84
N ASP A 347 0.67 14.01 -26.95
CA ASP A 347 0.53 12.67 -26.36
C ASP A 347 0.37 12.76 -24.85
N VAL A 348 1.21 13.58 -24.20
CA VAL A 348 1.25 13.73 -22.75
C VAL A 348 0.02 14.49 -22.25
N ALA A 349 -0.40 15.55 -22.94
CA ALA A 349 -1.62 16.29 -22.60
C ALA A 349 -2.87 15.41 -22.76
N ASN A 350 -2.95 14.58 -23.80
CA ASN A 350 -4.06 13.65 -23.99
C ASN A 350 -4.04 12.48 -23.00
N THR A 351 -2.86 12.03 -22.55
CA THR A 351 -2.71 11.09 -21.43
C THR A 351 -3.32 11.65 -20.15
N LEU A 352 -2.96 12.88 -19.78
CA LEU A 352 -3.51 13.55 -18.61
C LEU A 352 -5.04 13.72 -18.72
N LYS A 353 -5.54 14.20 -19.87
CA LYS A 353 -6.99 14.33 -20.13
C LYS A 353 -7.70 12.99 -19.97
N ARG A 354 -7.15 11.92 -20.54
CA ARG A 354 -7.77 10.60 -20.52
C ARG A 354 -7.80 10.04 -19.10
N PHE A 355 -6.69 10.13 -18.36
CA PHE A 355 -6.64 9.77 -16.95
C PHE A 355 -7.76 10.44 -16.15
N MET A 356 -7.91 11.76 -16.26
CA MET A 356 -8.96 12.52 -15.56
C MET A 356 -10.38 12.10 -15.96
N ARG A 357 -10.60 11.75 -17.23
CA ARG A 357 -11.92 11.31 -17.74
C ARG A 357 -12.27 9.88 -17.35
N THR A 358 -11.28 9.05 -17.02
CA THR A 358 -11.46 7.64 -16.66
C THR A 358 -11.47 7.41 -15.15
N LEU A 359 -11.41 8.47 -14.34
CA LEU A 359 -11.55 8.36 -12.89
C LEU A 359 -12.93 7.82 -12.53
N GLU A 360 -13.00 6.94 -11.53
CA GLU A 360 -14.26 6.38 -11.02
C GLU A 360 -15.18 7.47 -10.46
N GLU A 361 -14.59 8.44 -9.75
CA GLU A 361 -15.28 9.65 -9.32
C GLU A 361 -14.79 10.86 -10.12
N PRO A 362 -15.70 11.71 -10.66
CA PRO A 362 -15.29 12.92 -11.35
C PRO A 362 -14.50 13.85 -10.42
N LEU A 363 -13.56 14.60 -11.01
CA LEU A 363 -12.75 15.59 -10.28
C LEU A 363 -13.61 16.65 -9.58
N LEU A 364 -14.74 17.02 -10.19
CA LEU A 364 -15.78 17.86 -9.59
C LEU A 364 -16.88 16.94 -9.06
N THR A 365 -16.77 16.53 -7.80
CA THR A 365 -17.86 15.84 -7.09
C THR A 365 -19.04 16.78 -6.88
N GLU A 366 -20.24 16.20 -6.67
CA GLU A 366 -21.44 16.99 -6.40
C GLU A 366 -21.28 17.93 -5.20
N GLY A 367 -20.61 17.52 -4.12
CA GLY A 367 -20.30 18.40 -2.98
C GLY A 367 -19.33 19.56 -3.27
N LEU A 368 -18.75 19.65 -4.48
CA LEU A 368 -17.92 20.76 -4.96
C LEU A 368 -18.60 21.56 -6.08
N ARG A 369 -19.74 21.09 -6.59
CA ARG A 369 -20.67 21.94 -7.34
C ARG A 369 -21.40 22.74 -6.27
N GLY A 370 -20.82 23.89 -5.90
CA GLY A 370 -21.40 24.74 -4.88
C GLY A 370 -22.87 25.04 -5.19
N ASP A 371 -23.68 24.98 -4.14
CA ASP A 371 -24.82 25.88 -3.98
C ASP A 371 -24.30 27.27 -3.57
#